data_AF-A0A4Q4X2D5-F1
#
_entry.id   AF-A0A4Q4X2D5-F1
#
_cell.length_a   1.000
_cell.length_b   1.000
_cell.length_c   1.000
_cell.angle_alpha   90.00
_cell.angle_beta   90.00
_cell.angle_gamma   90.00
#
_symmetry.space_group_name_H-M   'P 1'
#
loop_
_entity.id
_entity.type
_entity.pdbx_description
1 polymer ?
#
loop_
_entity_poly.entity_id
_entity_poly.type
_entity_poly.pdbx_seq_one_letter_code
_entity_poly.pdbx_strand_id
1 'polypeptide(L)'
;MGLFDFLSSAEDKRREEIRTGAVAPDRSERQRCWDARDAFWRCLDKHDVVDSLSSEGKRIADRECAPEHRVFERDCASAWVTYFKKYRVAEYQKKKTIERLEKEGANKMAVRSSSDPPASAGSPVAWLRGARGFIKGGHWATTRRLLRQPAPTEDLRGQALGRLHEEAEIARHPQRYPVELNWKEKVDLD
;
A
#
# COMPACT_ATOMS: atom_id res chain seq x y z
N MET A 1 -13.75 -3.29 44.84
CA MET A 1 -13.53 -4.07 43.60
C MET A 1 -14.88 -4.66 43.22
N GLY A 2 -15.39 -4.33 42.03
CA GLY A 2 -16.81 -4.17 41.75
C GLY A 2 -17.63 -5.44 41.53
N LEU A 3 -18.92 -5.36 41.88
CA LEU A 3 -19.97 -6.37 41.72
C LEU A 3 -20.38 -6.64 40.25
N PHE A 4 -19.72 -6.05 39.25
CA PHE A 4 -20.09 -6.15 37.84
C PHE A 4 -19.24 -7.13 37.02
N ASP A 5 -18.09 -7.58 37.53
CA ASP A 5 -17.21 -8.53 36.80
C ASP A 5 -17.79 -9.95 36.71
N PHE A 6 -18.82 -10.25 37.52
CA PHE A 6 -19.51 -11.54 37.55
C PHE A 6 -20.62 -11.68 36.48
N LEU A 7 -21.00 -10.59 35.80
CA LEU A 7 -22.10 -10.60 34.82
C LEU A 7 -21.63 -10.63 33.36
N SER A 8 -20.35 -10.39 33.07
CA SER A 8 -19.82 -10.41 31.70
C SER A 8 -19.49 -11.84 31.25
N SER A 9 -20.03 -12.24 30.10
CA SER A 9 -19.74 -13.53 29.48
C SER A 9 -18.26 -13.64 29.10
N ALA A 10 -17.72 -14.86 29.08
CA ALA A 10 -16.37 -15.12 28.56
C ALA A 10 -16.20 -14.60 27.12
N GLU A 11 -17.27 -14.60 26.33
CA GLU A 11 -17.28 -14.07 24.97
C GLU A 11 -17.12 -12.55 24.92
N ASP A 12 -17.71 -11.82 25.88
CA ASP A 12 -17.60 -10.35 25.94
C ASP A 12 -16.18 -9.94 26.34
N LYS A 13 -15.57 -10.68 27.27
CA LYS A 13 -14.14 -10.50 27.63
C LYS A 13 -13.25 -10.72 26.42
N ARG A 14 -13.51 -11.79 25.65
CA ARG A 14 -12.75 -12.09 24.43
C ARG A 14 -12.93 -11.01 23.34
N ARG A 15 -14.15 -10.49 23.14
CA ARG A 15 -14.37 -9.37 22.21
C ARG A 15 -13.61 -8.12 22.65
N GLU A 16 -13.56 -7.84 23.95
CA GLU A 16 -12.82 -6.69 24.48
C GLU A 16 -11.30 -6.80 24.28
N GLU A 17 -10.73 -7.99 24.48
CA GLU A 17 -9.31 -8.27 24.19
C GLU A 17 -8.98 -8.06 22.70
N ILE A 18 -9.88 -8.46 21.80
CA ILE A 18 -9.73 -8.21 20.36
C ILE A 18 -9.89 -6.72 20.04
N ARG A 19 -10.86 -6.05 20.67
CA ARG A 19 -11.17 -4.62 20.46
C ARG A 19 -10.00 -3.73 20.84
N THR A 20 -9.35 -4.03 21.95
CA THR A 20 -8.17 -3.34 22.47
C THR A 20 -6.88 -3.75 21.74
N GLY A 21 -6.91 -4.83 20.96
CA GLY A 21 -5.73 -5.36 20.27
C GLY A 21 -4.78 -6.16 21.16
N ALA A 22 -5.23 -6.57 22.36
CA ALA A 22 -4.46 -7.42 23.26
C ALA A 22 -4.25 -8.84 22.69
N VAL A 23 -5.24 -9.34 21.94
CA VAL A 23 -5.21 -10.67 21.30
C VAL A 23 -5.60 -10.55 19.83
N ALA A 24 -4.96 -11.35 18.98
CA ALA A 24 -5.31 -11.43 17.57
C ALA A 24 -6.60 -12.24 17.36
N PRO A 25 -7.55 -11.79 16.53
CA PRO A 25 -8.80 -12.51 16.28
C PRO A 25 -8.57 -13.77 15.45
N ASP A 26 -9.35 -14.81 15.75
CA ASP A 26 -9.39 -16.07 15.00
C ASP A 26 -10.09 -15.92 13.65
N ARG A 27 -10.04 -16.97 12.81
CA ARG A 27 -10.66 -16.94 11.47
C ARG A 27 -12.16 -16.65 11.52
N SER A 28 -12.89 -17.27 12.45
CA SER A 28 -14.34 -17.06 12.61
C SER A 28 -14.67 -15.63 13.08
N GLU A 29 -13.84 -15.06 13.94
CA GLU A 29 -13.97 -13.69 14.43
C GLU A 29 -13.68 -12.66 13.32
N ARG A 30 -12.68 -12.92 12.49
CA ARG A 30 -12.42 -12.11 11.30
C ARG A 30 -13.59 -12.14 10.33
N GLN A 31 -14.20 -13.30 10.12
CA GLN A 31 -15.38 -13.41 9.28
C GLN A 31 -16.52 -12.55 9.81
N ARG A 32 -16.86 -12.67 11.11
CA ARG A 32 -17.87 -11.82 11.76
C ARG A 32 -17.58 -10.32 11.59
N CYS A 33 -16.32 -9.93 11.78
CA CYS A 33 -15.89 -8.54 11.58
C CYS A 33 -16.09 -8.07 10.13
N TRP A 34 -15.76 -8.88 9.13
CA TRP A 34 -15.97 -8.54 7.72
C TRP A 34 -17.45 -8.48 7.35
N ASP A 35 -18.27 -9.37 7.89
CA ASP A 35 -19.73 -9.36 7.67
C ASP A 35 -20.36 -8.09 8.24
N ALA A 36 -19.96 -7.69 9.45
CA ALA A 36 -20.38 -6.46 10.12
C ALA A 36 -19.92 -5.20 9.36
N ARG A 37 -18.67 -5.20 8.88
CA ARG A 37 -18.10 -4.14 8.05
C ARG A 37 -18.90 -3.96 6.75
N ASP A 38 -19.19 -5.06 6.06
CA ASP A 38 -19.91 -5.03 4.79
C ASP A 38 -21.37 -4.62 5.00
N ALA A 39 -21.98 -4.95 6.14
CA ALA A 39 -23.30 -4.44 6.52
C ALA A 39 -23.31 -2.92 6.70
N PHE A 40 -22.33 -2.38 7.42
CA PHE A 40 -22.17 -0.94 7.60
C PHE A 40 -21.97 -0.22 6.25
N TRP A 41 -21.12 -0.76 5.38
CA TRP A 41 -20.92 -0.20 4.04
C TRP A 41 -22.16 -0.26 3.15
N ARG A 42 -22.93 -1.36 3.18
CA ARG A 42 -24.21 -1.43 2.46
C ARG A 42 -25.19 -0.36 2.94
N CYS A 43 -25.16 0.01 4.22
CA CYS A 43 -25.96 1.12 4.71
C CYS A 43 -25.44 2.46 4.15
N LEU A 44 -24.14 2.73 4.27
CA LEU A 44 -23.55 3.96 3.72
C LEU A 44 -23.79 4.13 2.22
N ASP A 45 -23.70 3.04 1.44
CA ASP A 45 -23.93 3.03 0.00
C ASP A 45 -25.40 3.39 -0.35
N LYS A 46 -26.37 3.07 0.50
CA LYS A 46 -27.78 3.48 0.29
C LYS A 46 -28.02 4.98 0.49
N HIS A 47 -27.13 5.64 1.23
CA HIS A 47 -27.21 7.07 1.54
C HIS A 47 -26.14 7.88 0.78
N ASP A 48 -25.48 7.27 -0.22
CA ASP A 48 -24.41 7.89 -1.02
C ASP A 48 -23.25 8.46 -0.20
N VAL A 49 -22.94 7.85 0.95
CA VAL A 49 -21.84 8.26 1.82
C VAL A 49 -20.58 7.43 1.53
N VAL A 50 -19.57 8.08 0.97
CA VAL A 50 -18.24 7.45 0.80
C VAL A 50 -17.40 7.59 2.06
N ASP A 51 -17.32 8.80 2.60
CA ASP A 51 -16.47 9.14 3.75
C ASP A 51 -17.28 9.34 5.03
N SER A 52 -17.35 8.29 5.86
CA SER A 52 -17.99 8.34 7.19
C SER A 52 -17.16 9.08 8.27
N LEU A 53 -15.94 9.53 7.96
CA LEU A 53 -15.07 10.29 8.87
C LEU A 53 -15.25 11.81 8.70
N SER A 54 -15.76 12.25 7.54
CA SER A 54 -16.13 13.64 7.30
C SER A 54 -17.22 14.10 8.27
N SER A 55 -17.29 15.41 8.55
CA SER A 55 -18.31 15.96 9.47
C SER A 55 -19.74 15.67 9.03
N GLU A 56 -20.01 15.74 7.72
CA GLU A 56 -21.33 15.44 7.15
C GLU A 56 -21.59 13.94 7.05
N GLY A 57 -20.63 13.18 6.51
CA GLY A 57 -20.79 11.73 6.39
C GLY A 57 -20.91 11.04 7.75
N LYS A 58 -20.25 11.55 8.80
CA LYS A 58 -20.43 11.09 10.17
C LYS A 58 -21.85 11.35 10.67
N ARG A 59 -22.43 12.53 10.41
CA ARG A 59 -23.81 12.85 10.81
C ARG A 59 -24.81 11.92 10.16
N ILE A 60 -24.66 11.65 8.87
CA ILE A 60 -25.54 10.74 8.13
C ILE A 60 -25.34 9.31 8.63
N ALA A 61 -24.09 8.86 8.81
CA ALA A 61 -23.79 7.53 9.33
C ALA A 61 -24.36 7.30 10.74
N ASP A 62 -24.23 8.29 11.64
CA ASP A 62 -24.74 8.22 13.02
C ASP A 62 -26.28 8.28 13.07
N ARG A 63 -26.94 8.88 12.06
CA ARG A 63 -28.41 9.00 12.01
C ARG A 63 -29.06 7.79 11.35
N GLU A 64 -28.53 7.35 10.21
CA GLU A 64 -29.14 6.33 9.37
C GLU A 64 -28.55 4.93 9.59
N CYS A 65 -27.25 4.86 9.89
CA CYS A 65 -26.47 3.61 9.96
C CYS A 65 -25.92 3.28 11.36
N ALA A 66 -26.52 3.89 12.41
CA ALA A 66 -26.13 3.66 13.79
C ALA A 66 -26.13 2.18 14.22
N PRO A 67 -27.13 1.34 13.87
CA PRO A 67 -27.16 -0.04 14.35
C PRO A 67 -26.03 -0.88 13.73
N GLU A 68 -25.81 -0.75 12.41
CA GLU A 68 -24.71 -1.44 11.72
C GLU A 68 -23.36 -0.94 12.20
N HIS A 69 -23.22 0.37 12.44
CA HIS A 69 -21.99 0.96 12.97
C HIS A 69 -21.63 0.42 14.36
N ARG A 70 -22.62 0.26 15.25
CA ARG A 70 -22.42 -0.36 16.57
C ARG A 70 -21.99 -1.82 16.47
N VAL A 71 -22.60 -2.58 15.55
CA VAL A 71 -22.20 -3.98 15.30
C VAL A 71 -20.78 -4.06 14.76
N PHE A 72 -20.42 -3.16 13.85
CA PHE A 72 -19.07 -3.05 13.31
C PHE A 72 -18.02 -2.74 14.38
N GLU A 73 -18.31 -1.82 15.31
CA GLU A 73 -17.40 -1.49 16.42
C GLU A 73 -17.34 -2.56 17.51
N ARG A 74 -18.41 -3.34 17.68
CA ARG A 74 -18.47 -4.43 18.66
C ARG A 74 -17.68 -5.66 18.20
N ASP A 75 -17.81 -6.03 16.94
CA ASP A 75 -17.28 -7.31 16.44
C ASP A 75 -15.90 -7.20 15.78
N CYS A 76 -15.42 -5.98 15.49
CA CYS A 76 -14.08 -5.73 14.96
C CYS A 76 -13.12 -5.11 16.00
N ALA A 77 -11.82 -5.32 15.79
CA ALA A 77 -10.78 -4.56 16.48
C ALA A 77 -10.88 -3.05 16.17
N SER A 78 -10.72 -2.19 17.17
CA SER A 78 -10.83 -0.73 17.01
C SER A 78 -9.84 -0.15 15.98
N ALA A 79 -8.63 -0.70 15.95
CA ALA A 79 -7.61 -0.37 14.96
C ALA A 79 -8.08 -0.71 13.53
N TRP A 80 -8.78 -1.83 13.35
CA TRP A 80 -9.28 -2.26 12.05
C TRP A 80 -10.45 -1.41 11.58
N VAL A 81 -11.38 -1.05 12.48
CA VAL A 81 -12.48 -0.12 12.16
C VAL A 81 -11.94 1.18 11.59
N THR A 82 -10.96 1.76 12.28
CA THR A 82 -10.32 3.01 11.85
C THR A 82 -9.61 2.84 10.51
N TYR A 83 -8.86 1.76 10.34
CA TYR A 83 -8.18 1.45 9.09
C TYR A 83 -9.15 1.29 7.93
N PHE A 84 -10.21 0.49 8.08
CA PHE A 84 -11.19 0.22 7.04
C PHE A 84 -11.95 1.47 6.60
N LYS A 85 -12.29 2.36 7.53
CA LYS A 85 -12.92 3.65 7.20
C LYS A 85 -11.99 4.51 6.32
N LYS A 86 -10.72 4.63 6.70
CA LYS A 86 -9.71 5.37 5.90
C LYS A 86 -9.45 4.70 4.55
N TYR A 87 -9.37 3.37 4.53
CA TYR A 87 -9.11 2.59 3.33
C TYR A 87 -10.21 2.78 2.28
N ARG A 88 -11.48 2.83 2.70
CA ARG A 88 -12.60 3.08 1.78
C ARG A 88 -12.48 4.42 1.06
N VAL A 89 -12.10 5.49 1.77
CA VAL A 89 -11.87 6.81 1.18
C VAL A 89 -10.68 6.80 0.23
N ALA A 90 -9.56 6.20 0.64
CA ALA A 90 -8.36 6.10 -0.17
C ALA A 90 -8.60 5.32 -1.48
N GLU A 91 -9.30 4.18 -1.42
CA GLU A 91 -9.66 3.40 -2.60
C GLU A 91 -10.62 4.16 -3.53
N TYR A 92 -11.57 4.93 -2.98
CA TYR A 92 -12.43 5.79 -3.79
C TYR A 92 -11.62 6.85 -4.54
N GLN A 93 -10.73 7.56 -3.84
CA GLN A 93 -9.86 8.58 -4.44
C GLN A 93 -8.91 7.99 -5.49
N LYS A 94 -8.34 6.82 -5.22
CA LYS A 94 -7.50 6.09 -6.16
C LYS A 94 -8.27 5.74 -7.44
N LYS A 95 -9.48 5.19 -7.32
CA LYS A 95 -10.34 4.90 -8.48
C LYS A 95 -10.65 6.15 -9.29
N LYS A 96 -11.01 7.25 -8.63
CA LYS A 96 -11.27 8.54 -9.31
C LYS A 96 -10.04 9.12 -9.99
N THR A 97 -8.87 8.97 -9.38
CA THR A 97 -7.61 9.41 -9.96
C THR A 97 -7.26 8.60 -11.20
N ILE A 98 -7.41 7.27 -11.13
CA ILE A 98 -7.18 6.40 -12.29
C ILE A 98 -8.15 6.74 -13.42
N GLU A 99 -9.44 6.91 -13.12
CA GLU A 99 -10.46 7.30 -14.11
C GLU A 99 -10.13 8.64 -14.79
N ARG A 100 -9.63 9.62 -14.03
CA ARG A 100 -9.17 10.90 -14.58
C ARG A 100 -7.95 10.72 -15.50
N LEU A 101 -6.93 10.01 -15.04
CA LEU A 101 -5.71 9.77 -15.81
C LEU A 101 -5.99 9.00 -17.11
N GLU A 102 -6.91 8.04 -17.09
CA GLU A 102 -7.34 7.30 -18.29
C GLU A 102 -7.99 8.24 -19.33
N LYS A 103 -8.82 9.20 -18.89
CA LYS A 103 -9.43 10.20 -19.77
C LYS A 103 -8.40 11.19 -20.34
N GLU A 104 -7.36 11.50 -19.58
CA GLU A 104 -6.22 12.33 -20.01
C GLU A 104 -5.25 11.58 -20.95
N GLY A 105 -5.54 10.32 -21.29
CA GLY A 105 -4.72 9.51 -22.20
C GLY A 105 -3.45 8.95 -21.55
N ALA A 106 -3.36 8.94 -20.22
CA ALA A 106 -2.24 8.36 -19.51
C ALA A 106 -2.22 6.84 -19.72
N ASN A 107 -1.13 6.35 -20.31
CA ASN A 107 -0.95 4.93 -20.58
C ASN A 107 -0.51 4.23 -19.29
N LYS A 108 -1.25 3.19 -18.86
CA LYS A 108 -0.91 2.41 -17.66
C LYS A 108 0.41 1.68 -17.90
N MET A 109 1.50 2.23 -17.38
CA MET A 109 2.77 1.50 -17.35
C MET A 109 2.63 0.30 -16.39
N ALA A 110 2.83 -0.90 -16.91
CA ALA A 110 2.97 -2.08 -16.09
C ALA A 110 4.24 -1.92 -15.23
N VAL A 111 4.06 -1.77 -13.92
CA VAL A 111 5.17 -1.86 -12.97
C VAL A 111 5.70 -3.29 -13.06
N ARG A 112 6.87 -3.45 -13.69
CA ARG A 112 7.64 -4.70 -13.64
C ARG A 112 8.09 -4.86 -12.20
N SER A 113 7.62 -5.89 -11.52
CA SER A 113 8.13 -6.21 -10.19
C SER A 113 9.54 -6.76 -10.38
N SER A 114 10.51 -6.36 -9.56
CA SER A 114 11.88 -6.90 -9.60
C SER A 114 11.95 -8.41 -9.29
N SER A 115 10.81 -9.01 -8.94
CA SER A 115 10.59 -10.45 -8.76
C SER A 115 9.99 -11.16 -9.98
N ASP A 116 9.75 -10.46 -11.08
CA ASP A 116 9.51 -11.12 -12.36
C ASP A 116 10.84 -11.70 -12.83
N PRO A 117 11.01 -13.04 -12.93
CA PRO A 117 12.21 -13.59 -13.50
C PRO A 117 12.38 -12.98 -14.90
N PRO A 118 13.58 -12.51 -15.28
CA PRO A 118 13.80 -12.08 -16.66
C PRO A 118 13.37 -13.26 -17.53
N ALA A 119 12.51 -13.01 -18.51
CA ALA A 119 12.12 -13.99 -19.50
C ALA A 119 13.41 -14.61 -20.05
N SER A 120 13.78 -15.76 -19.49
CA SER A 120 14.98 -16.46 -19.88
C SER A 120 14.64 -17.05 -21.22
N ALA A 121 15.26 -16.44 -22.24
CA ALA A 121 15.44 -17.03 -23.54
C ALA A 121 15.75 -18.53 -23.32
N GLY A 122 14.97 -19.37 -24.00
CA GLY A 122 14.88 -20.80 -23.73
C GLY A 122 16.23 -21.45 -23.44
N SER A 123 16.28 -22.21 -22.36
CA SER A 123 17.34 -23.21 -22.17
C SER A 123 17.25 -24.22 -23.30
N PRO A 124 18.25 -24.37 -24.18
CA PRO A 124 18.33 -25.55 -25.00
C PRO A 124 18.76 -26.69 -24.08
N VAL A 125 17.84 -27.60 -23.78
CA VAL A 125 18.18 -28.90 -23.19
C VAL A 125 18.91 -29.68 -24.29
N ALA A 126 20.22 -29.42 -24.42
CA ALA A 126 21.10 -30.11 -25.33
C ALA A 126 21.35 -31.53 -24.80
N TRP A 127 20.53 -32.46 -25.28
CA TRP A 127 20.74 -33.89 -25.13
C TRP A 127 22.14 -34.26 -25.62
N LEU A 128 22.86 -34.98 -24.76
CA LEU A 128 24.14 -35.61 -25.05
C LEU A 128 24.07 -36.39 -26.36
N ARG A 129 24.72 -35.87 -27.40
CA ARG A 129 25.09 -36.65 -28.58
C ARG A 129 26.52 -36.28 -28.93
N GLY A 130 27.41 -37.22 -28.66
CA GLY A 130 28.80 -37.13 -29.08
C GLY A 130 28.90 -36.98 -30.59
N ALA A 131 29.70 -36.04 -31.04
CA ALA A 131 30.29 -36.03 -32.37
C ALA A 131 31.67 -35.37 -32.26
N ARG A 132 32.70 -36.15 -32.59
CA ARG A 132 34.07 -35.69 -32.78
C ARG A 132 34.13 -34.87 -34.08
N GLY A 133 34.92 -33.81 -34.08
CA GLY A 133 35.35 -33.05 -35.26
C GLY A 133 35.93 -31.71 -34.80
N PHE A 134 37.25 -31.50 -34.79
CA PHE A 134 38.07 -31.07 -35.94
C PHE A 134 37.46 -29.79 -36.54
N ILE A 135 38.07 -28.59 -36.45
CA ILE A 135 39.17 -28.11 -37.32
C ILE A 135 39.84 -26.85 -36.71
N LYS A 136 41.17 -26.85 -36.82
CA LYS A 136 42.24 -25.81 -36.92
C LYS A 136 41.93 -24.31 -36.70
N GLY A 137 42.95 -23.64 -36.15
CA GLY A 137 42.96 -22.22 -35.81
C GLY A 137 43.16 -21.26 -36.99
N GLY A 138 43.17 -19.97 -36.65
CA GLY A 138 43.34 -18.87 -37.60
C GLY A 138 43.44 -17.54 -36.85
N HIS A 139 44.62 -16.94 -36.93
CA HIS A 139 44.95 -15.61 -36.41
C HIS A 139 44.14 -14.51 -37.10
N TRP A 140 43.77 -13.47 -36.36
CA TRP A 140 43.63 -12.12 -36.92
C TRP A 140 44.01 -11.11 -35.84
N ALA A 141 45.19 -10.51 -36.02
CA ALA A 141 45.54 -9.28 -35.35
C ALA A 141 44.71 -8.16 -35.98
N THR A 142 44.01 -7.36 -35.18
CA THR A 142 43.61 -6.02 -35.61
C THR A 142 43.62 -5.04 -34.45
N THR A 143 44.66 -4.20 -34.53
CA THR A 143 44.87 -2.90 -33.91
C THR A 143 43.59 -2.11 -33.60
N ARG A 144 43.23 -2.01 -32.31
CA ARG A 144 42.23 -1.02 -31.87
C ARG A 144 42.92 0.27 -31.45
N ARG A 145 42.98 1.19 -32.41
CA ARG A 145 43.37 2.59 -32.29
C ARG A 145 42.62 3.28 -31.13
N LEU A 146 43.39 3.93 -30.26
CA LEU A 146 42.95 4.86 -29.23
C LEU A 146 42.08 5.97 -29.85
N LEU A 147 40.83 6.08 -29.38
CA LEU A 147 40.02 7.29 -29.48
C LEU A 147 39.60 7.67 -28.06
N ARG A 148 40.37 8.62 -27.53
CA ARG A 148 40.17 9.38 -26.30
C ARG A 148 38.83 10.12 -26.40
N GLN A 149 37.84 9.72 -25.61
CA GLN A 149 36.62 10.49 -25.42
C GLN A 149 36.84 11.56 -24.32
N PRO A 150 36.28 12.77 -24.47
CA PRO A 150 36.36 13.82 -23.44
C PRO A 150 35.47 13.46 -22.24
N ALA A 151 35.97 13.77 -21.04
CA ALA A 151 35.31 13.53 -19.77
C ALA A 151 34.04 14.39 -19.62
N PRO A 152 32.90 13.82 -19.17
CA PRO A 152 31.76 14.60 -18.69
C PRO A 152 32.05 15.18 -17.29
N THR A 153 31.73 16.46 -17.18
CA THR A 153 31.86 17.40 -16.05
C THR A 153 31.54 16.81 -14.66
N GLU A 154 32.43 17.09 -13.71
CA GLU A 154 32.36 16.74 -12.28
C GLU A 154 31.17 17.33 -11.49
N ASP A 155 30.27 18.08 -12.14
CA ASP A 155 29.22 18.86 -11.48
C ASP A 155 28.01 18.01 -10.99
N LEU A 156 27.78 16.83 -11.57
CA LEU A 156 26.66 15.96 -11.19
C LEU A 156 26.93 15.09 -9.96
N ARG A 157 28.21 14.88 -9.59
CA ARG A 157 28.58 14.09 -8.40
C ARG A 157 28.28 14.85 -7.11
N GLY A 158 28.45 16.18 -7.11
CA GLY A 158 28.15 17.03 -5.94
C GLY A 158 26.67 17.05 -5.58
N GLN A 159 25.78 17.18 -6.58
CA GLN A 159 24.34 17.18 -6.34
C GLN A 159 23.78 15.82 -5.93
N ALA A 160 24.34 14.71 -6.43
CA ALA A 160 23.94 13.37 -6.03
C ALA A 160 24.36 13.03 -4.59
N LEU A 161 25.55 13.47 -4.16
CA LEU A 161 26.03 13.26 -2.79
C LEU A 161 25.23 14.05 -1.75
N GLY A 162 24.78 15.27 -2.07
CA GLY A 162 23.91 16.05 -1.17
C GLY A 162 22.56 15.39 -0.93
N ARG A 163 21.93 14.84 -1.98
CA ARG A 163 20.59 14.24 -1.89
C ARG A 163 20.57 12.91 -1.11
N LEU A 164 21.62 12.11 -1.22
CA LEU A 164 21.75 10.86 -0.46
C LEU A 164 22.03 11.09 1.03
N HIS A 165 22.74 12.16 1.39
CA HIS A 165 23.00 12.48 2.79
C HIS A 165 21.72 12.96 3.50
N GLU A 166 20.86 13.71 2.80
CA GLU A 166 19.56 14.15 3.31
C GLU A 166 18.57 12.98 3.52
N GLU A 167 18.49 12.04 2.57
CA GLU A 167 17.67 10.82 2.75
C GLU A 167 18.17 9.94 3.92
N ALA A 168 19.49 9.84 4.11
CA ALA A 168 20.08 9.09 5.22
C ALA A 168 19.90 9.75 6.60
N GLU A 169 19.61 11.06 6.65
CA GLU A 169 19.33 11.80 7.88
C GLU A 169 17.85 11.69 8.26
N ILE A 170 16.94 11.73 7.28
CA ILE A 170 15.50 11.47 7.45
C ILE A 170 15.26 10.05 8.00
N ALA A 171 16.00 9.05 7.51
CA ALA A 171 15.90 7.67 8.00
C ALA A 171 16.39 7.49 9.44
N ARG A 172 17.30 8.35 9.93
CA ARG A 172 17.87 8.26 11.29
C ARG A 172 17.02 8.96 12.36
N HIS A 173 16.21 9.94 12.00
CA HIS A 173 15.42 10.73 12.96
C HIS A 173 13.98 11.00 12.49
N PRO A 174 13.11 9.98 12.43
CA PRO A 174 11.71 10.13 11.98
C PRO A 174 10.87 11.04 12.90
N GLN A 175 11.34 11.30 14.13
CA GLN A 175 10.65 12.12 15.13
C GLN A 175 10.92 13.63 14.98
N ARG A 176 11.85 14.05 14.09
CA ARG A 176 12.28 15.45 13.96
C ARG A 176 11.60 16.22 12.82
N TYR A 177 10.84 15.53 11.97
CA TYR A 177 10.09 16.12 10.87
C TYR A 177 8.59 15.95 11.11
N PRO A 178 7.89 16.99 11.61
CA PRO A 178 6.44 16.95 11.69
C PRO A 178 5.88 16.93 10.25
N VAL A 179 5.29 15.80 9.85
CA VAL A 179 4.43 15.73 8.66
C VAL A 179 3.10 16.39 9.01
N GLU A 180 3.13 17.71 9.12
CA GLU A 180 1.96 18.58 9.28
C GLU A 180 1.96 19.56 8.11
N LEU A 181 1.40 19.11 6.98
CA LEU A 181 0.93 20.01 5.93
C LEU A 181 -0.57 19.75 5.75
N ASN A 182 -1.30 20.32 6.72
CA ASN A 182 -2.54 21.06 6.55
C ASN A 182 -3.24 20.91 5.19
N TRP A 183 -4.08 19.89 5.05
CA TRP A 183 -5.04 19.75 3.94
C TRP A 183 -6.14 20.83 3.94
N LYS A 184 -6.24 21.63 5.00
CA LYS A 184 -7.34 22.56 5.24
C LYS A 184 -7.15 23.91 4.53
N GLU A 185 -5.94 24.24 4.09
CA GLU A 185 -5.64 25.54 3.46
C GLU A 185 -5.77 25.55 1.93
N LYS A 186 -5.94 24.38 1.30
CA LYS A 186 -5.97 24.26 -0.17
C LYS A 186 -7.38 24.24 -0.77
N VAL A 187 -8.42 24.37 0.05
CA VAL A 187 -9.83 24.28 -0.38
C VAL A 187 -10.48 25.67 -0.52
N ASP A 188 -9.85 26.74 -0.05
CA ASP A 188 -10.43 28.10 -0.04
C ASP A 188 -9.77 29.09 -1.03
N LEU A 189 -9.13 28.62 -2.12
CA LEU A 189 -8.45 29.48 -3.10
C LEU A 189 -8.77 29.19 -4.58
N ASP A 190 -9.95 28.62 -4.89
CA ASP A 190 -10.55 28.66 -6.23
C ASP A 190 -12.03 29.07 -6.14
#